data_AF-A0A2R7NP30-F1
#
_entry.id   AF-A0A2R7NP30-F1
#
_cell.length_a   1.000
_cell.length_b   1.000
_cell.length_c   1.000
_cell.angle_alpha   90.00
_cell.angle_beta   90.00
_cell.angle_gamma   90.00
#
_symmetry.space_group_name_H-M   'P 1'
#
loop_
_entity.id
_entity.type
_entity.pdbx_description
1 polymer ?
#
loop_
_entity_poly.entity_id
_entity_poly.type
_entity_poly.pdbx_seq_one_letter_code
_entity_poly.pdbx_strand_id
1 'polypeptide(L)'
;MTASLFDDPPQPARPPEVLEPGALVLRGFALAQAADLLAAVQQITAQAPFRHLVTPGGLTMSVAMTNCGALGWVSDRSGYRYDRSDPQTGQPWPAMPPLFRQLALDAAQAAGFAHFAPDACLINRYAPGTRLSLHQDRDEGNYAHPIVSVSLGVSAMFLWGGAQRADKTRRIALLHGDVVVWGGPARLRFHGV
;
A
#
# COMPACT_ATOMS: atom_id res chain seq x y z
N MET A 1 32.84 -24.11 -2.55
CA MET A 1 31.92 -23.07 -2.06
C MET A 1 31.68 -22.11 -3.20
N THR A 2 30.58 -22.28 -3.92
CA THR A 2 30.17 -21.40 -5.02
C THR A 2 29.48 -20.18 -4.41
N ALA A 3 30.14 -19.03 -4.45
CA ALA A 3 29.48 -17.76 -4.15
C ALA A 3 28.33 -17.57 -5.15
N SER A 4 27.12 -17.32 -4.62
CA SER A 4 25.96 -16.96 -5.43
C SER A 4 26.27 -15.69 -6.22
N LEU A 5 26.09 -15.73 -7.54
CA LEU A 5 26.28 -14.58 -8.43
C LEU A 5 25.23 -13.46 -8.20
N PHE A 6 24.32 -13.65 -7.24
CA PHE A 6 23.16 -12.79 -6.96
C PHE A 6 23.13 -12.26 -5.53
N ASP A 7 24.15 -12.51 -4.71
CA ASP A 7 24.27 -11.80 -3.43
C ASP A 7 24.90 -10.44 -3.70
N ASP A 8 24.07 -9.50 -4.18
CA ASP A 8 24.45 -8.09 -4.18
C ASP A 8 24.80 -7.70 -2.74
N PRO A 9 25.98 -7.10 -2.49
CA PRO A 9 26.30 -6.61 -1.16
C PRO A 9 25.22 -5.63 -0.70
N PRO A 10 24.90 -5.56 0.60
CA PRO A 10 23.88 -4.65 1.11
C PRO A 10 24.17 -3.24 0.61
N GLN A 11 23.32 -2.75 -0.29
CA GLN A 11 23.48 -1.41 -0.85
C GLN A 11 23.33 -0.40 0.29
N PRO A 12 24.18 0.64 0.33
CA PRO A 12 24.06 1.68 1.33
C PRO A 12 22.65 2.29 1.26
N ALA A 13 22.10 2.61 2.44
CA ALA A 13 20.78 3.22 2.55
C ALA A 13 20.70 4.45 1.64
N ARG A 14 19.80 4.40 0.66
CA ARG A 14 19.58 5.51 -0.26
C ARG A 14 18.82 6.62 0.46
N PRO A 15 19.17 7.89 0.22
CA PRO A 15 18.42 9.00 0.80
C PRO A 15 16.95 8.94 0.32
N PRO A 16 16.00 9.43 1.12
CA PRO A 16 14.61 9.56 0.69
C PRO A 16 14.48 10.38 -0.60
N GLU A 17 13.66 9.90 -1.54
CA GLU A 17 13.31 10.66 -2.74
C GLU A 17 12.06 11.50 -2.46
N VAL A 18 12.22 12.80 -2.29
CA VAL A 18 11.10 13.71 -2.09
C VAL A 18 10.32 13.86 -3.40
N LEU A 19 9.02 13.58 -3.36
CA LEU A 19 8.13 13.79 -4.50
C LEU A 19 7.66 15.25 -4.53
N GLU A 20 7.16 15.73 -3.40
CA GLU A 20 6.67 17.08 -3.17
C GLU A 20 6.46 17.30 -1.66
N PRO A 21 6.11 18.50 -1.18
CA PRO A 21 5.76 18.69 0.23
C PRO A 21 4.70 17.66 0.68
N GLY A 22 4.99 16.92 1.74
CA GLY A 22 4.10 15.89 2.27
C GLY A 22 4.13 14.54 1.54
N ALA A 23 5.01 14.32 0.54
CA ALA A 23 5.15 13.03 -0.12
C ALA A 23 6.60 12.68 -0.48
N LEU A 24 7.00 11.44 -0.19
CA LEU A 24 8.35 10.92 -0.46
C LEU A 24 8.38 9.39 -0.60
N VAL A 25 9.47 8.89 -1.18
CA VAL A 25 9.80 7.47 -1.28
C VAL A 25 11.00 7.17 -0.39
N LEU A 26 10.82 6.26 0.58
CA LEU A 26 11.86 5.66 1.39
C LEU A 26 12.37 4.40 0.69
N ARG A 27 13.53 4.52 0.03
CA ARG A 27 14.08 3.45 -0.82
C ARG A 27 14.60 2.29 0.02
N GLY A 28 14.12 1.08 -0.26
CA GLY A 28 14.50 -0.15 0.43
C GLY A 28 14.18 -0.20 1.93
N PHE A 29 13.31 0.69 2.42
CA PHE A 29 13.03 0.86 3.86
C PHE A 29 12.52 -0.42 4.54
N ALA A 30 11.75 -1.24 3.82
CA ALA A 30 11.19 -2.49 4.33
C ALA A 30 12.05 -3.73 4.01
N LEU A 31 13.23 -3.59 3.37
CA LEU A 31 14.04 -4.73 2.91
C LEU A 31 14.42 -5.68 4.04
N ALA A 32 14.85 -5.14 5.19
CA ALA A 32 15.28 -5.96 6.33
C ALA A 32 14.16 -6.86 6.89
N GLN A 33 12.90 -6.49 6.68
CA GLN A 33 11.72 -7.18 7.21
C GLN A 33 10.91 -7.88 6.10
N ALA A 34 11.36 -7.82 4.85
CA ALA A 34 10.57 -8.19 3.68
C ALA A 34 10.06 -9.64 3.69
N ALA A 35 10.89 -10.58 4.14
CA ALA A 35 10.51 -11.99 4.26
C ALA A 35 9.41 -12.19 5.30
N ASP A 36 9.55 -11.55 6.47
CA ASP A 36 8.57 -11.63 7.55
C ASP A 36 7.26 -10.93 7.18
N LEU A 37 7.32 -9.83 6.43
CA LEU A 37 6.15 -9.16 5.88
C LEU A 37 5.37 -10.09 4.95
N LEU A 38 6.07 -10.78 4.03
CA LEU A 38 5.45 -11.74 3.11
C LEU A 38 4.86 -12.95 3.86
N ALA A 39 5.53 -13.45 4.90
CA ALA A 39 5.00 -14.51 5.75
C ALA A 39 3.72 -14.07 6.49
N ALA A 40 3.69 -12.84 7.00
CA ALA A 40 2.50 -12.27 7.62
C ALA A 40 1.35 -12.09 6.62
N VAL A 41 1.64 -11.68 5.36
CA VAL A 41 0.63 -11.67 4.28
C VAL A 41 0.04 -13.07 4.09
N GLN A 42 0.87 -14.13 4.06
CA GLN A 42 0.38 -15.50 3.92
C GLN A 42 -0.59 -15.88 5.05
N GLN A 43 -0.24 -15.55 6.31
CA GLN A 43 -1.10 -15.80 7.48
C GLN A 43 -2.44 -15.05 7.41
N ILE A 44 -2.43 -13.81 6.93
CA ILE A 44 -3.66 -13.02 6.72
C ILE A 44 -4.51 -13.67 5.64
N THR A 45 -3.90 -14.02 4.49
CA THR A 45 -4.64 -14.55 3.34
C THR A 45 -5.20 -15.95 3.55
N ALA A 46 -4.67 -16.70 4.53
CA ALA A 46 -5.25 -17.96 4.97
C ALA A 46 -6.61 -17.77 5.69
N GLN A 47 -6.83 -16.60 6.30
CA GLN A 47 -8.06 -16.25 7.03
C GLN A 47 -9.01 -15.39 6.19
N ALA A 48 -8.48 -14.41 5.46
CA ALA A 48 -9.21 -13.53 4.54
C ALA A 48 -8.57 -13.61 3.14
N PRO A 49 -8.99 -14.56 2.28
CA PRO A 49 -8.39 -14.77 0.98
C PRO A 49 -8.47 -13.54 0.06
N PHE A 50 -7.49 -13.42 -0.83
CA PHE A 50 -7.55 -12.43 -1.91
C PHE A 50 -8.79 -12.63 -2.79
N ARG A 51 -9.43 -11.52 -3.17
CA ARG A 51 -10.57 -11.48 -4.09
C ARG A 51 -10.48 -10.31 -5.07
N HIS A 52 -11.16 -10.43 -6.19
CA HIS A 52 -11.36 -9.31 -7.11
C HIS A 52 -12.65 -8.59 -6.74
N LEU A 53 -12.54 -7.35 -6.27
CA LEU A 53 -13.69 -6.55 -5.86
C LEU A 53 -14.47 -6.03 -7.09
N VAL A 54 -15.74 -5.71 -6.88
CA VAL A 54 -16.61 -5.14 -7.91
C VAL A 54 -16.77 -3.65 -7.63
N THR A 55 -16.53 -2.81 -8.62
CA THR A 55 -16.75 -1.36 -8.50
C THR A 55 -18.25 -1.04 -8.44
N PRO A 56 -18.65 0.16 -7.98
CA PRO A 56 -20.06 0.59 -7.98
C PRO A 56 -20.70 0.52 -9.37
N GLY A 57 -19.91 0.73 -10.43
CA GLY A 57 -20.33 0.58 -11.82
C GLY A 57 -20.50 -0.87 -12.30
N GLY A 58 -20.24 -1.87 -11.45
CA GLY A 58 -20.36 -3.28 -11.77
C GLY A 58 -19.14 -3.90 -12.48
N LEU A 59 -18.03 -3.18 -12.59
CA LEU A 59 -16.80 -3.70 -13.19
C LEU A 59 -15.96 -4.45 -12.16
N THR A 60 -15.43 -5.61 -12.52
CA THR A 60 -14.50 -6.36 -11.67
C THR A 60 -13.10 -5.75 -11.75
N MET A 61 -12.52 -5.45 -10.59
CA MET A 61 -11.16 -4.92 -10.49
C MET A 61 -10.12 -5.99 -10.82
N SER A 62 -9.12 -5.63 -11.64
CA SER A 62 -8.04 -6.57 -12.01
C SER A 62 -7.06 -6.87 -10.87
N VAL A 63 -6.98 -5.99 -9.87
CA VAL A 63 -6.18 -6.17 -8.65
C VAL A 63 -6.94 -7.09 -7.70
N ALA A 64 -6.25 -8.09 -7.14
CA ALA A 64 -6.82 -8.90 -6.07
C ALA A 64 -6.49 -8.25 -4.72
N MET A 65 -7.49 -8.16 -3.83
CA MET A 65 -7.42 -7.40 -2.59
C MET A 65 -7.85 -8.25 -1.39
N THR A 66 -7.26 -7.98 -0.24
CA THR A 66 -7.74 -8.38 1.09
C THR A 66 -7.33 -7.33 2.12
N ASN A 67 -7.74 -7.47 3.37
CA ASN A 67 -7.43 -6.48 4.42
C ASN A 67 -6.99 -7.14 5.73
N CYS A 68 -6.34 -6.35 6.58
CA CYS A 68 -6.20 -6.62 8.01
C CYS A 68 -6.35 -5.31 8.82
N GLY A 69 -6.65 -5.44 10.11
CA GLY A 69 -6.91 -4.31 11.00
C GLY A 69 -8.33 -4.29 11.56
N ALA A 70 -8.69 -3.19 12.23
CA ALA A 70 -10.04 -2.97 12.74
C ALA A 70 -11.05 -2.68 11.62
N LEU A 71 -10.54 -2.17 10.48
CA LEU A 71 -11.31 -1.84 9.30
C LEU A 71 -10.61 -2.40 8.05
N GLY A 72 -11.42 -2.72 7.04
CA GLY A 72 -10.93 -3.09 5.71
C GLY A 72 -11.70 -2.34 4.63
N TRP A 73 -10.99 -1.90 3.60
CA TRP A 73 -11.61 -1.25 2.45
C TRP A 73 -12.33 -2.30 1.59
N VAL A 74 -13.57 -2.00 1.25
CA VAL A 74 -14.42 -2.86 0.43
C VAL A 74 -15.07 -2.06 -0.69
N SER A 75 -15.34 -2.75 -1.79
CA SER A 75 -16.05 -2.22 -2.95
C SER A 75 -17.05 -3.25 -3.42
N ASP A 76 -18.28 -2.79 -3.62
CA ASP A 76 -19.36 -3.53 -4.26
C ASP A 76 -20.29 -2.53 -5.00
N ARG A 77 -21.44 -3.00 -5.47
CA ARG A 77 -22.43 -2.17 -6.19
C ARG A 77 -23.02 -1.04 -5.34
N SER A 78 -22.90 -1.11 -4.00
CA SER A 78 -23.41 -0.08 -3.09
C SER A 78 -22.43 1.07 -2.87
N GLY A 79 -21.14 0.93 -3.22
CA GLY A 79 -20.15 1.96 -3.02
C GLY A 79 -18.80 1.45 -2.52
N TYR A 80 -17.91 2.41 -2.28
CA TYR A 80 -16.64 2.20 -1.57
C TYR A 80 -16.84 2.57 -0.09
N ARG A 81 -16.28 1.77 0.82
CA ARG A 81 -16.35 2.03 2.27
C ARG A 81 -15.30 1.25 3.03
N TYR A 82 -15.06 1.67 4.26
CA TYR A 82 -14.40 0.85 5.27
C TYR A 82 -15.46 0.08 6.07
N ASP A 83 -15.24 -1.22 6.25
CA ASP A 83 -16.13 -2.12 7.00
C ASP A 83 -15.34 -2.91 8.05
N ARG A 84 -15.98 -3.26 9.17
CA ARG A 84 -15.36 -4.05 10.25
C ARG A 84 -15.28 -5.53 9.91
N SER A 85 -16.16 -5.99 9.03
CA SER A 85 -16.26 -7.40 8.65
C SER A 85 -15.90 -7.61 7.19
N ASP A 86 -15.27 -8.74 6.88
CA ASP A 86 -15.06 -9.20 5.52
C ASP A 86 -16.40 -9.66 4.92
N PRO A 87 -16.91 -9.01 3.84
CA PRO A 87 -18.20 -9.37 3.27
C PRO A 87 -18.23 -10.77 2.64
N GLN A 88 -17.08 -11.42 2.41
CA GLN A 88 -17.04 -12.79 1.87
C GLN A 88 -17.19 -13.85 2.96
N THR A 89 -16.64 -13.62 4.16
CA THR A 89 -16.65 -14.59 5.26
C THR A 89 -17.68 -14.27 6.34
N GLY A 90 -18.13 -13.01 6.40
CA GLY A 90 -18.97 -12.48 7.47
C GLY A 90 -18.24 -12.29 8.80
N GLN A 91 -16.95 -12.58 8.86
CA GLN A 91 -16.11 -12.47 10.06
C GLN A 91 -15.38 -11.12 10.11
N PRO A 92 -14.91 -10.68 11.29
CA PRO A 92 -13.97 -9.57 11.38
C PRO A 92 -12.72 -9.82 10.52
N TRP A 93 -12.10 -8.75 10.02
CA TRP A 93 -10.81 -8.86 9.35
C TRP A 93 -9.74 -9.42 10.31
N PRO A 94 -8.72 -10.14 9.78
CA PRO A 94 -7.57 -10.53 10.58
C PRO A 94 -6.94 -9.32 11.27
N ALA A 95 -6.50 -9.48 12.51
CA ALA A 95 -5.83 -8.42 13.24
C ALA A 95 -4.57 -7.94 12.48
N MET A 96 -4.31 -6.62 12.51
CA MET A 96 -3.10 -6.08 11.90
C MET A 96 -1.87 -6.64 12.63
N PRO A 97 -0.93 -7.30 11.92
CA PRO A 97 0.29 -7.81 12.54
C PRO A 97 1.08 -6.67 13.19
N PRO A 98 1.68 -6.87 14.39
CA PRO A 98 2.52 -5.86 15.02
C PRO A 98 3.64 -5.35 14.12
N LEU A 99 4.20 -6.24 13.29
CA LEU A 99 5.22 -5.92 12.28
C LEU A 99 4.73 -4.87 11.27
N PHE A 100 3.52 -5.04 10.74
CA PHE A 100 2.93 -4.09 9.78
C PHE A 100 2.73 -2.73 10.43
N ARG A 101 2.18 -2.75 11.66
CA ARG A 101 1.95 -1.54 12.42
C ARG A 101 3.25 -0.79 12.68
N GLN A 102 4.28 -1.48 13.18
CA GLN A 102 5.56 -0.85 13.50
C GLN A 102 6.23 -0.26 12.25
N LEU A 103 6.31 -1.02 11.16
CA LEU A 103 6.87 -0.53 9.89
C LEU A 103 6.14 0.73 9.40
N ALA A 104 4.80 0.72 9.50
CA ALA A 104 3.98 1.84 9.07
C ALA A 104 4.21 3.09 9.93
N LEU A 105 4.35 2.92 11.25
CA LEU A 105 4.70 4.00 12.18
C LEU A 105 6.10 4.56 11.89
N ASP A 106 7.08 3.69 11.71
CA ASP A 106 8.47 4.10 11.45
C ASP A 106 8.60 4.87 10.13
N ALA A 107 7.93 4.39 9.08
CA ALA A 107 7.90 5.06 7.78
C ALA A 107 7.18 6.41 7.86
N ALA A 108 6.03 6.47 8.54
CA ALA A 108 5.31 7.72 8.74
C ALA A 108 6.14 8.74 9.54
N GLN A 109 6.81 8.30 10.60
CA GLN A 109 7.71 9.13 11.40
C GLN A 109 8.89 9.66 10.56
N ALA A 110 9.53 8.80 9.77
CA ALA A 110 10.61 9.20 8.85
C ALA A 110 10.14 10.24 7.81
N ALA A 111 8.84 10.23 7.49
CA ALA A 111 8.20 11.20 6.60
C ALA A 111 7.62 12.44 7.30
N GLY A 112 7.80 12.58 8.62
CA GLY A 112 7.33 13.73 9.39
C GLY A 112 5.89 13.62 9.94
N PHE A 113 5.28 12.44 9.90
CA PHE A 113 3.93 12.16 10.39
C PHE A 113 3.94 11.37 11.72
N ALA A 114 4.40 12.01 12.80
CA ALA A 114 4.63 11.37 14.10
C ALA A 114 3.38 10.82 14.82
N HIS A 115 2.18 11.20 14.40
CA HIS A 115 0.90 10.80 15.02
C HIS A 115 0.08 9.86 14.14
N PHE A 116 0.72 9.17 13.19
CA PHE A 116 0.04 8.16 12.41
C PHE A 116 -0.37 6.99 13.32
N ALA A 117 -1.60 6.50 13.14
CA ALA A 117 -2.15 5.39 13.91
C ALA A 117 -3.05 4.56 12.99
N PRO A 118 -2.49 3.68 12.15
CA PRO A 118 -3.29 2.93 11.20
C PRO A 118 -4.22 1.96 11.93
N ASP A 119 -5.47 1.94 11.49
CA ASP A 119 -6.52 1.00 11.90
C ASP A 119 -6.99 0.10 10.75
N ALA A 120 -6.57 0.39 9.52
CA ALA A 120 -6.80 -0.39 8.32
C ALA A 120 -5.49 -0.63 7.54
N CYS A 121 -5.38 -1.79 6.92
CA CYS A 121 -4.34 -2.11 5.94
C CYS A 121 -4.95 -2.90 4.79
N LEU A 122 -5.03 -2.27 3.63
CA LEU A 122 -5.41 -2.90 2.36
C LEU A 122 -4.17 -3.57 1.76
N ILE A 123 -4.30 -4.84 1.38
CA ILE A 123 -3.24 -5.64 0.76
C ILE A 123 -3.63 -5.88 -0.69
N ASN A 124 -2.83 -5.37 -1.61
CA ASN A 124 -3.02 -5.51 -3.05
C ASN A 124 -2.06 -6.54 -3.63
N ARG A 125 -2.58 -7.48 -4.44
CA ARG A 125 -1.78 -8.44 -5.21
C ARG A 125 -1.92 -8.16 -6.70
N TYR A 126 -0.79 -7.83 -7.33
CA TYR A 126 -0.67 -7.57 -8.75
C TYR A 126 -0.06 -8.78 -9.45
N ALA A 127 -0.80 -9.37 -10.40
CA ALA A 127 -0.23 -10.30 -11.36
C ALA A 127 0.33 -9.51 -12.57
N PRO A 128 1.21 -10.09 -13.40
CA PRO A 128 1.61 -9.46 -14.66
C PRO A 128 0.38 -9.03 -15.48
N GLY A 129 0.34 -7.75 -15.87
CA GLY A 129 -0.77 -7.16 -16.63
C GLY A 129 -1.87 -6.53 -15.77
N THR A 130 -1.89 -6.73 -14.44
CA THR A 130 -2.78 -6.02 -13.52
C THR A 130 -2.46 -4.53 -13.51
N ARG A 131 -3.49 -3.69 -13.47
CA ARG A 131 -3.37 -2.22 -13.37
C ARG A 131 -4.36 -1.66 -12.36
N LEU A 132 -3.99 -0.56 -11.74
CA LEU A 132 -4.87 0.27 -10.93
C LEU A 132 -4.90 1.68 -11.51
N SER A 133 -6.04 2.03 -12.12
CA SER A 133 -6.22 3.34 -12.76
C SER A 133 -6.04 4.49 -11.76
N LEU A 134 -5.72 5.69 -12.28
CA LEU A 134 -5.63 6.89 -11.45
C LEU A 134 -6.90 7.09 -10.59
N HIS A 135 -6.69 7.16 -9.28
CA HIS A 135 -7.70 7.38 -8.25
C HIS A 135 -7.10 8.22 -7.10
N GLN A 136 -7.94 8.57 -6.14
CA GLN A 136 -7.54 9.19 -4.88
C GLN A 136 -8.08 8.33 -3.74
N ASP A 137 -7.31 8.24 -2.66
CA ASP A 137 -7.78 7.65 -1.41
C ASP A 137 -8.57 8.71 -0.66
N ARG A 138 -9.90 8.65 -0.79
CA ARG A 138 -10.85 9.66 -0.29
C ARG A 138 -12.02 9.08 0.49
N ASP A 139 -11.89 7.81 0.90
CA ASP A 139 -12.94 7.10 1.63
C ASP A 139 -12.65 7.11 3.15
N GLU A 140 -11.52 7.67 3.57
CA GLU A 140 -11.15 7.81 4.98
C GLU A 140 -11.89 8.98 5.65
N GLY A 141 -12.30 8.79 6.91
CA GLY A 141 -12.96 9.84 7.69
C GLY A 141 -12.05 10.98 8.15
N ASN A 142 -10.73 10.83 8.06
CA ASN A 142 -9.76 11.84 8.50
C ASN A 142 -8.52 11.90 7.61
N TYR A 143 -8.39 12.97 6.83
CA TYR A 143 -7.26 13.20 5.92
C TYR A 143 -6.02 13.80 6.60
N ALA A 144 -6.04 14.03 7.92
CA ALA A 144 -4.83 14.43 8.65
C ALA A 144 -3.78 13.30 8.71
N HIS A 145 -4.21 12.04 8.56
CA HIS A 145 -3.31 10.88 8.54
C HIS A 145 -2.78 10.62 7.13
N PRO A 146 -1.48 10.28 6.99
CA PRO A 146 -0.91 9.91 5.69
C PRO A 146 -1.40 8.54 5.23
N ILE A 147 -1.09 8.21 3.98
CA ILE A 147 -1.03 6.83 3.50
C ILE A 147 0.44 6.39 3.53
N VAL A 148 0.67 5.16 4.00
CA VAL A 148 1.96 4.47 3.92
C VAL A 148 1.78 3.24 3.04
N SER A 149 2.46 3.22 1.89
CA SER A 149 2.35 2.14 0.89
C SER A 149 3.68 1.39 0.79
N VAL A 150 3.65 0.09 1.07
CA VAL A 150 4.84 -0.77 1.10
C VAL A 150 4.84 -1.68 -0.14
N SER A 151 5.95 -1.67 -0.90
CA SER A 151 6.10 -2.48 -2.11
C SER A 151 6.89 -3.77 -1.83
N LEU A 152 6.34 -4.93 -2.21
CA LEU A 152 6.96 -6.24 -2.01
C LEU A 152 6.91 -7.07 -3.31
N GLY A 153 8.00 -7.77 -3.63
CA GLY A 153 8.09 -8.61 -4.83
C GLY A 153 8.49 -7.84 -6.08
N VAL A 154 7.81 -8.12 -7.19
CA VAL A 154 8.14 -7.57 -8.51
C VAL A 154 8.03 -6.05 -8.55
N SER A 155 8.91 -5.40 -9.31
CA SER A 155 8.87 -3.94 -9.47
C SER A 155 7.61 -3.48 -10.20
N ALA A 156 7.08 -2.33 -9.81
CA ALA A 156 5.91 -1.72 -10.43
C ALA A 156 6.16 -0.25 -10.81
N MET A 157 5.43 0.26 -11.79
CA MET A 157 5.47 1.68 -12.15
C MET A 157 4.35 2.41 -11.44
N PHE A 158 4.69 3.12 -10.37
CA PHE A 158 3.75 3.99 -9.67
C PHE A 158 3.56 5.30 -10.44
N LEU A 159 2.30 5.65 -10.68
CA LEU A 159 1.90 6.91 -11.29
C LEU A 159 1.60 7.90 -10.18
N TRP A 160 2.32 9.02 -10.14
CA TRP A 160 2.06 10.13 -9.23
C TRP A 160 1.51 11.31 -10.02
N GLY A 161 0.21 11.57 -9.87
CA GLY A 161 -0.53 12.62 -10.54
C GLY A 161 -0.60 13.92 -9.75
N GLY A 162 -1.50 14.80 -10.18
CA GLY A 162 -1.75 16.09 -9.53
C GLY A 162 -3.01 16.09 -8.67
N ALA A 163 -3.58 17.27 -8.48
CA ALA A 163 -4.81 17.46 -7.71
C ALA A 163 -6.06 17.17 -8.56
N GLN A 164 -5.93 17.33 -9.89
CA GLN A 164 -6.95 16.97 -10.86
C GLN A 164 -6.54 15.70 -11.61
N ARG A 165 -7.54 14.93 -12.05
CA ARG A 165 -7.30 13.66 -12.76
C ARG A 165 -6.54 13.83 -14.08
N ALA A 166 -6.69 14.98 -14.73
CA ALA A 166 -6.06 15.30 -16.01
C ALA A 166 -4.62 15.83 -15.87
N ASP A 167 -4.17 16.09 -14.64
CA ASP A 167 -2.82 16.59 -14.40
C ASP A 167 -1.77 15.56 -14.86
N LYS A 168 -0.65 16.05 -15.37
CA LYS A 168 0.44 15.20 -15.85
C LYS A 168 0.97 14.31 -14.73
N THR A 169 1.11 13.02 -15.02
CA THR A 169 1.69 12.05 -14.08
C THR A 169 3.21 11.98 -14.19
N ARG A 170 3.87 11.88 -13.03
CA ARG A 170 5.23 11.38 -12.90
C ARG A 170 5.20 9.86 -12.80
N ARG A 171 6.21 9.22 -13.36
CA ARG A 171 6.40 7.77 -13.32
C ARG A 171 7.53 7.45 -12.34
N ILE A 172 7.23 6.69 -11.31
CA ILE A 172 8.16 6.35 -10.24
C ILE A 172 8.26 4.83 -10.21
N ALA A 173 9.43 4.28 -10.52
CA ALA A 173 9.66 2.85 -10.36
C ALA A 173 9.69 2.54 -8.85
N LEU A 174 8.86 1.61 -8.39
CA LEU A 174 8.90 1.08 -7.03
C LEU A 174 9.49 -0.33 -7.08
N LEU A 175 10.51 -0.54 -6.24
CA LEU A 175 11.23 -1.79 -6.12
C LEU A 175 10.81 -2.53 -4.85
N HIS A 176 11.30 -3.77 -4.73
CA HIS A 176 11.12 -4.54 -3.52
C HIS A 176 11.64 -3.78 -2.29
N GLY A 177 10.80 -3.65 -1.27
CA GLY A 177 11.11 -2.99 -0.01
C GLY A 177 10.98 -1.47 -0.03
N ASP A 178 10.64 -0.84 -1.16
CA ASP A 178 10.36 0.59 -1.20
C ASP A 178 9.07 0.92 -0.45
N VAL A 179 9.07 2.05 0.26
CA VAL A 179 7.88 2.57 0.95
C VAL A 179 7.59 3.98 0.45
N VAL A 180 6.37 4.23 -0.02
CA VAL A 180 5.89 5.56 -0.36
C VAL A 180 5.03 6.07 0.79
N VAL A 181 5.28 7.30 1.24
CA VAL A 181 4.45 7.96 2.24
C VAL A 181 3.92 9.25 1.65
N TRP A 182 2.61 9.47 1.74
CA TRP A 182 2.01 10.75 1.35
C TRP A 182 0.89 11.20 2.29
N GLY A 183 0.88 12.48 2.63
CA GLY A 183 -0.09 13.10 3.52
C GLY A 183 -0.06 14.62 3.38
N GLY A 184 -0.72 15.32 4.31
CA GLY A 184 -0.79 16.78 4.29
C GLY A 184 -1.28 17.31 2.93
N PRO A 185 -0.56 18.26 2.28
CA PRO A 185 -0.98 18.81 0.98
C PRO A 185 -0.98 17.78 -0.16
N ALA A 186 -0.26 16.67 -0.01
CA ALA A 186 -0.23 15.59 -0.99
C ALA A 186 -1.26 14.48 -0.72
N ARG A 187 -2.04 14.56 0.37
CA ARG A 187 -2.92 13.47 0.84
C ARG A 187 -3.93 13.00 -0.19
N LEU A 188 -4.41 13.91 -1.03
CA LEU A 188 -5.40 13.66 -2.08
C LEU A 188 -4.77 13.78 -3.47
N ARG A 189 -3.52 13.37 -3.66
CA ARG A 189 -2.95 13.28 -5.01
C ARG A 189 -3.54 12.09 -5.77
N PHE A 190 -3.86 12.32 -7.04
CA PHE A 190 -4.20 11.22 -7.94
C PHE A 190 -3.00 10.30 -8.08
N HIS A 191 -3.21 9.00 -7.96
CA HIS A 191 -2.14 8.02 -8.11
C HIS A 191 -2.66 6.68 -8.63
N GLY A 192 -1.74 5.81 -9.08
CA GLY A 192 -2.09 4.52 -9.69
C GLY A 192 -0.88 3.64 -9.93
N VAL A 193 -1.13 2.46 -10.50
CA VAL A 193 -0.12 1.42 -10.82
C VAL A 193 -0.37 0.87 -12.21
#